data_AF-A0A3B8JZC5-F1
#
_entry.id   AF-A0A3B8JZC5-F1
#
_cell.length_a   1.000
_cell.length_b   1.000
_cell.length_c   1.000
_cell.angle_alpha   90.00
_cell.angle_beta   90.00
_cell.angle_gamma   90.00
#
_symmetry.space_group_name_H-M   'P 1'
#
loop_
_entity.id
_entity.type
_entity.pdbx_description
1 polymer ?
#
loop_
_entity_poly.entity_id
_entity_poly.type
_entity_poly.pdbx_seq_one_letter_code
_entity_poly.pdbx_strand_id
1 'polypeptide(L)'
;MTAEMIELINSGVPNIVCVQPFGCLPNHVTGKGMIKEIRRHYPQANITALDYDPGASEINQLNRLKLMLSVAFKNMPAQKNIGEGSPVAKVKQINQW
;
A
#
# COMPACT_ATOMS: atom_id res chain seq x y z
N MET A 1 13.52 -8.39 -1.30
CA MET A 1 12.68 -7.18 -1.31
C MET A 1 12.55 -6.54 -2.70
N THR A 2 13.59 -5.95 -3.32
CA THR A 2 13.44 -5.25 -4.63
C THR A 2 12.96 -6.15 -5.76
N ALA A 3 13.63 -7.30 -5.94
CA ALA A 3 13.31 -8.23 -7.03
C ALA A 3 11.88 -8.77 -6.89
N GLU A 4 11.50 -9.17 -5.67
CA GLU A 4 10.14 -9.65 -5.36
C GLU A 4 9.08 -8.57 -5.63
N MET A 5 9.35 -7.31 -5.26
CA MET A 5 8.44 -6.20 -5.58
C MET A 5 8.24 -6.06 -7.09
N ILE A 6 9.31 -6.15 -7.87
CA ILE A 6 9.27 -6.05 -9.32
C ILE A 6 8.50 -7.24 -9.92
N GLU A 7 8.74 -8.45 -9.42
CA GLU A 7 8.02 -9.65 -9.83
C GLU A 7 6.51 -9.53 -9.58
N LEU A 8 6.11 -9.08 -8.38
CA LEU A 8 4.71 -8.82 -8.03
C LEU A 8 4.07 -7.76 -8.93
N ILE A 9 4.79 -6.67 -9.22
CA ILE A 9 4.30 -5.63 -10.12
C ILE A 9 4.08 -6.20 -11.53
N ASN A 10 5.02 -7.00 -12.02
CA ASN A 10 4.92 -7.66 -13.32
C ASN A 10 3.81 -8.72 -13.37
N SER A 11 3.50 -9.36 -12.23
CA SER A 11 2.38 -10.31 -12.10
C SER A 11 1.02 -9.62 -11.90
N GLY A 12 0.92 -8.30 -12.08
CA GLY A 12 -0.33 -7.56 -11.98
C GLY A 12 -0.74 -7.17 -10.55
N VAL A 13 0.19 -7.20 -9.59
CA VAL A 13 -0.03 -6.80 -8.19
C VAL A 13 0.76 -5.50 -7.88
N PRO A 14 0.32 -4.33 -8.38
CA PRO A 14 1.08 -3.09 -8.22
C PRO A 14 0.91 -2.41 -6.85
N ASN A 15 -0.04 -2.86 -6.03
CA ASN A 15 -0.27 -2.32 -4.69
C ASN A 15 0.46 -3.19 -3.66
N ILE A 16 1.50 -2.65 -3.02
CA ILE A 16 2.38 -3.41 -2.12
C ILE A 16 2.46 -2.71 -0.76
N VAL A 17 2.23 -3.46 0.32
CA VAL A 17 2.47 -2.99 1.70
C VAL A 17 3.70 -3.66 2.26
N CYS A 18 4.67 -2.86 2.72
CA CYS A 18 5.87 -3.34 3.40
C CYS A 18 5.69 -3.13 4.89
N VAL A 19 5.39 -4.19 5.62
CA VAL A 19 5.35 -4.17 7.09
C VAL A 19 6.76 -4.40 7.60
N GLN A 20 7.23 -3.51 8.46
CA GLN A 20 8.59 -3.56 9.00
C GLN A 20 8.58 -3.24 10.49
N PRO A 21 9.54 -3.75 11.26
CA PRO A 21 9.71 -3.32 12.64
C PRO A 21 10.10 -1.84 12.70
N PHE A 22 9.66 -1.15 13.75
CA PHE A 22 10.03 0.24 14.01
C PHE A 22 11.55 0.44 14.07
N GLY A 23 12.02 1.56 13.53
CA GLY A 23 13.43 1.93 13.59
C GLY A 23 14.36 1.08 12.71
N CYS A 24 13.84 0.32 11.75
CA CYS A 24 14.65 -0.44 10.80
C CYS A 24 15.40 0.50 9.83
N LEU A 25 16.62 0.93 10.21
CA LEU A 25 17.49 1.80 9.41
C LEU A 25 17.69 1.33 7.97
N PRO A 26 17.87 0.02 7.67
CA PRO A 26 17.93 -0.47 6.29
C PRO A 26 16.71 -0.07 5.45
N ASN A 27 15.50 -0.16 6.01
CA ASN A 27 14.27 0.19 5.30
C ASN A 27 14.00 1.70 5.29
N HIS A 28 14.44 2.43 6.33
CA HIS A 28 14.31 3.88 6.42
C HIS A 28 15.24 4.63 5.47
N VAL A 29 16.49 4.19 5.33
CA VAL A 29 17.49 4.84 4.47
C VAL A 29 17.49 4.21 3.08
N THR A 30 17.84 2.93 2.97
CA THR A 30 17.98 2.23 1.69
C THR A 30 16.62 1.93 1.06
N GLY A 31 15.64 1.50 1.88
CA GLY A 31 14.30 1.16 1.39
C GLY A 31 13.56 2.32 0.72
N LYS A 32 13.68 3.55 1.24
CA LYS A 32 13.08 4.74 0.61
C LYS A 32 13.68 5.04 -0.77
N GLY A 33 15.00 4.94 -0.90
CA GLY A 33 15.69 5.15 -2.18
C GLY A 33 15.26 4.12 -3.23
N MET A 34 15.17 2.86 -2.80
CA MET A 34 14.72 1.76 -3.64
C MET A 34 13.27 1.92 -4.12
N ILE A 35 12.34 2.26 -3.21
CA ILE A 35 10.93 2.49 -3.56
C ILE A 35 10.81 3.66 -4.56
N LYS A 36 11.61 4.72 -4.39
CA LYS A 36 11.63 5.86 -5.31
C LYS A 36 12.02 5.43 -6.72
N GLU A 37 13.05 4.59 -6.86
CA GLU A 37 13.50 4.12 -8.17
C GLU A 37 12.53 3.12 -8.79
N ILE A 38 11.94 2.23 -8.01
CA ILE A 38 10.86 1.35 -8.50
C ILE A 38 9.71 2.18 -9.07
N ARG A 39 9.26 3.22 -8.37
CA ARG A 39 8.17 4.11 -8.86
C ARG A 39 8.53 4.88 -10.13
N ARG A 40 9.82 5.13 -10.40
CA ARG A 40 10.28 5.76 -11.66
C ARG A 40 10.13 4.82 -12.85
N HIS A 41 10.47 3.55 -12.67
CA HIS A 41 10.35 2.53 -13.71
C HIS A 41 8.93 1.94 -13.84
N TYR A 42 8.18 1.93 -12.74
CA TYR A 42 6.82 1.38 -12.65
C TYR A 42 5.88 2.44 -12.07
N PRO A 43 5.40 3.42 -12.87
CA PRO A 43 4.56 4.52 -12.39
C PRO A 43 3.24 4.08 -11.76
N GLN A 44 2.74 2.89 -12.11
CA GLN A 44 1.54 2.28 -11.53
C GLN A 44 1.76 1.74 -10.11
N ALA A 45 3.01 1.59 -9.66
CA ALA A 45 3.33 0.97 -8.38
C ALA A 45 2.90 1.85 -7.19
N ASN A 46 1.99 1.33 -6.39
CA ASN A 46 1.50 1.94 -5.15
C ASN A 46 2.09 1.19 -3.95
N ILE A 47 3.30 1.59 -3.56
CA ILE A 47 4.08 0.93 -2.50
C ILE A 47 4.07 1.78 -1.23
N THR A 48 3.62 1.22 -0.10
CA THR A 48 3.60 1.92 1.19
C THR A 48 4.39 1.14 2.25
N ALA A 49 5.21 1.87 3.00
CA ALA A 49 5.95 1.36 4.16
C ALA A 49 5.17 1.64 5.46
N LEU A 50 4.95 0.59 6.25
CA LEU A 50 4.25 0.64 7.53
C LEU A 50 5.18 0.14 8.63
N ASP A 51 5.50 1.04 9.57
CA ASP A 51 6.29 0.71 10.74
C ASP A 51 5.37 0.12 11.81
N TYR A 52 5.63 -1.12 12.19
CA TYR A 52 5.00 -1.75 13.34
C TYR A 52 5.81 -1.42 14.59
N ASP A 53 5.22 -0.59 15.44
CA ASP A 53 5.72 -0.25 16.76
C ASP A 53 4.65 -0.62 17.79
N PRO A 54 4.88 -1.59 18.70
CA PRO A 54 3.93 -1.93 19.75
C PRO A 54 3.70 -0.78 20.74
N GLY A 55 4.61 0.21 20.80
CA GLY A 55 4.47 1.41 21.63
C GLY A 55 3.74 2.56 20.94
N ALA A 56 3.51 2.49 19.61
CA ALA A 56 2.78 3.52 18.88
C ALA A 56 1.29 3.16 18.75
N SER A 57 0.45 4.19 18.62
CA SER A 57 -0.98 3.98 18.39
C SER A 57 -1.24 3.21 17.10
N GLU A 58 -2.11 2.19 17.18
CA GLU A 58 -2.63 1.44 16.03
C GLU A 58 -3.22 2.35 14.94
N ILE A 59 -3.72 3.53 15.34
CA ILE A 59 -4.27 4.54 14.43
C ILE A 59 -3.25 4.98 13.37
N ASN A 60 -1.96 5.07 13.71
CA ASN A 60 -0.92 5.44 12.73
C ASN A 60 -0.79 4.39 11.61
N GLN A 61 -0.88 3.11 11.98
CA GLN A 61 -0.81 1.98 11.03
C GLN A 61 -2.06 1.94 10.16
N LEU A 62 -3.23 2.07 10.79
CA LEU A 62 -4.52 2.11 10.10
C LEU A 62 -4.62 3.28 9.12
N ASN A 63 -4.15 4.46 9.49
CA ASN A 63 -4.22 5.63 8.61
C ASN A 63 -3.32 5.47 7.38
N ARG A 64 -2.11 4.91 7.53
CA ARG A 64 -1.24 4.61 6.39
C ARG A 64 -1.85 3.57 5.46
N LEU A 65 -2.47 2.52 6.02
CA LEU A 65 -3.16 1.51 5.23
C LEU A 65 -4.38 2.11 4.50
N LYS A 66 -5.19 2.93 5.18
CA LYS A 66 -6.34 3.63 4.59
C LYS A 66 -5.93 4.54 3.43
N LEU A 67 -4.86 5.32 3.59
CA LEU A 67 -4.32 6.17 2.53
C LEU A 67 -3.86 5.36 1.32
N MET A 68 -3.14 4.26 1.55
CA MET A 68 -2.73 3.36 0.47
C MET A 68 -3.94 2.78 -0.27
N LEU A 69 -4.93 2.27 0.47
CA LEU A 69 -6.16 1.69 -0.08
C LEU A 69 -6.99 2.71 -0.87
N SER A 70 -7.04 3.96 -0.41
CA SER A 70 -7.72 5.05 -1.15
C SER A 70 -7.12 5.26 -2.54
N VAL A 71 -5.77 5.25 -2.65
CA VAL A 71 -5.08 5.31 -3.94
C VAL A 71 -5.35 4.04 -4.76
N ALA A 72 -5.31 2.86 -4.14
CA ALA A 72 -5.58 1.59 -4.81
C ALA A 72 -6.98 1.58 -5.44
N PHE A 73 -8.02 1.99 -4.69
CA PHE A 73 -9.39 2.05 -5.18
C PHE A 73 -9.60 3.12 -6.24
N LYS A 74 -8.90 4.26 -6.15
CA LYS A 74 -8.94 5.31 -7.19
C LYS A 74 -8.35 4.81 -8.51
N ASN A 75 -7.31 3.98 -8.46
CA ASN A 75 -6.61 3.47 -9.63
C ASN A 75 -7.26 2.21 -10.22
N MET A 76 -8.22 1.59 -9.53
CA MET A 76 -9.01 0.50 -10.11
C MET A 76 -9.95 1.06 -11.19
N PRO A 77 -10.02 0.42 -12.38
CA PRO A 77 -11.03 0.79 -13.36
C PRO A 77 -12.41 0.66 -12.70
N ALA A 78 -13.32 1.59 -13.01
CA ALA A 78 -14.68 1.57 -12.49
C ALA A 78 -15.40 0.30 -12.95
N GLN A 79 -15.24 -0.81 -12.22
CA GLN A 79 -16.05 -1.99 -12.41
C GLN A 79 -17.45 -1.65 -11.91
N LYS A 80 -18.32 -1.28 -12.86
CA LYS A 80 -19.75 -1.53 -12.76
C LYS A 80 -19.90 -3.01 -12.40
N ASN A 81 -20.64 -3.31 -11.34
CA ASN A 81 -20.90 -4.66 -10.78
C ASN A 81 -19.93 -5.15 -9.70
N ILE A 82 -19.50 -4.29 -8.78
CA ILE A 82 -19.07 -4.75 -7.45
C ILE A 82 -20.36 -5.03 -6.65
N GLY A 83 -20.75 -6.30 -6.53
CA GLY A 83 -21.90 -6.71 -5.72
C GLY A 83 -21.82 -6.17 -4.29
N GLU A 84 -22.96 -5.83 -3.71
CA GLU A 84 -23.13 -5.12 -2.42
C GLU A 84 -22.49 -5.82 -1.20
N GLY A 85 -21.86 -6.98 -1.35
CA GLY A 85 -21.15 -7.71 -0.30
C GLY A 85 -19.62 -7.68 -0.36
N SER A 86 -19.00 -7.03 -1.35
CA SER A 86 -17.53 -7.10 -1.47
C SER A 86 -16.81 -6.28 -0.37
N PRO A 87 -15.58 -6.69 0.04
CA PRO A 87 -14.76 -5.92 0.98
C PRO A 87 -14.55 -4.46 0.53
N VAL A 88 -14.53 -4.22 -0.79
CA VAL A 88 -14.39 -2.89 -1.40
C VAL A 88 -15.62 -2.00 -1.15
N ALA A 89 -16.82 -2.58 -1.18
CA ALA A 89 -18.07 -1.87 -0.89
C ALA A 89 -18.16 -1.47 0.59
N LYS A 90 -17.76 -2.37 1.51
CA LYS A 90 -17.70 -2.07 2.95
C LYS A 90 -16.69 -0.97 3.28
N VAL A 91 -15.51 -0.97 2.65
CA VAL A 91 -14.50 0.09 2.89
C VAL A 91 -14.93 1.43 2.29
N LYS A 92 -15.64 1.45 1.15
CA LYS A 92 -16.27 2.69 0.64
C LYS A 92 -17.28 3.28 1.63
N GLN A 93 -18.09 2.45 2.28
CA GLN A 93 -19.05 2.88 3.29
C GLN A 93 -18.37 3.43 4.56
N ILE A 94 -17.22 2.86 4.94
CA ILE A 94 -16.38 3.37 6.05
C ILE A 94 -15.72 4.73 5.70
N ASN A 95 -15.56 5.06 4.42
CA ASN A 95 -14.98 6.31 3.95
C ASN A 95 -16.01 7.42 3.65
N GLN A 96 -17.29 7.23 3.99
CA GLN A 96 -18.24 8.34 4.11
C GLN A 96 -17.98 9.05 5.45
N TRP A 97 -17.22 10.14 5.38
CA TRP A 97 -17.19 11.18 6.41
C TRP A 97 -18.27 12.21 6.11
#